data_AF-A0A6B3I637-F1
#
_entry.id   AF-A0A6B3I637-F1
#
_cell.length_a   1.000
_cell.length_b   1.000
_cell.length_c   1.000
_cell.angle_alpha   90.00
_cell.angle_beta   90.00
_cell.angle_gamma   90.00
#
_symmetry.space_group_name_H-M   'P 1'
#
loop_
_entity.id
_entity.type
_entity.pdbx_description
1 polymer ?
#
loop_
_entity_poly.entity_id
_entity_poly.type
_entity_poly.pdbx_seq_one_letter_code
_entity_poly.pdbx_strand_id
1 'polypeptide(L)'
;MASLEAIPEELSRLMKYFPETPAEERPAFHSAAKDFLDRAAPKIVRQFSPMARVKWHLAASGRGEELAGLLHYERENPGAFSVKGLRRARIELPGIESSSLPSSVRNFNRSELPVRGKLLDLVWEDGKLVVKGYAYIPNVPSATGKRSLRVAVLRRQGSRSA
;
A
#
# COMPACT_ATOMS: atom_id res chain seq x y z
N MET A 1 3.36 14.11 4.93
CA MET A 1 2.35 13.18 5.46
C MET A 1 1.06 13.97 5.54
N ALA A 2 0.06 13.67 4.72
CA ALA A 2 -1.23 14.34 4.85
C ALA A 2 -1.87 13.92 6.18
N SER A 3 -2.37 14.91 6.91
CA SER A 3 -2.84 14.79 8.28
C SER A 3 -3.99 13.78 8.39
N LEU A 4 -3.99 12.99 9.46
CA LEU A 4 -5.09 12.09 9.87
C LEU A 4 -6.41 12.85 10.15
N GLU A 5 -6.41 14.18 10.10
CA GLU A 5 -7.54 15.09 10.38
C GLU A 5 -8.78 14.91 9.49
N ALA A 6 -8.72 14.10 8.43
CA ALA A 6 -9.87 13.88 7.55
C ALA A 6 -10.78 12.71 7.95
N ILE A 7 -10.33 11.81 8.84
CA ILE A 7 -11.14 10.66 9.29
C ILE A 7 -11.68 10.98 10.68
N PRO A 8 -13.00 10.87 10.93
CA PRO A 8 -13.55 11.01 12.27
C PRO A 8 -12.84 10.06 13.25
N GLU A 9 -12.40 10.59 14.39
CA GLU A 9 -11.65 9.83 15.40
C GLU A 9 -12.45 8.60 15.88
N GLU A 10 -13.75 8.80 16.10
CA GLU A 10 -14.65 7.72 16.51
C GLU A 10 -14.72 6.60 15.47
N LEU A 11 -14.82 6.94 14.18
CA LEU A 11 -14.86 5.94 13.12
C LEU A 11 -13.51 5.21 12.97
N SER A 12 -12.40 5.90 13.23
CA SER A 12 -11.07 5.29 13.29
C SER A 12 -10.95 4.30 14.46
N ARG A 13 -11.52 4.65 15.62
CA ARG A 13 -11.58 3.79 16.81
C ARG A 13 -12.41 2.54 16.52
N LEU A 14 -13.61 2.70 15.94
CA LEU A 14 -14.47 1.59 15.55
C LEU A 14 -13.79 0.68 14.53
N MET A 15 -13.13 1.23 13.50
CA MET A 15 -12.35 0.45 12.54
C MET A 15 -11.27 -0.39 13.23
N LYS A 16 -10.56 0.19 14.20
CA LYS A 16 -9.47 -0.51 14.92
C LYS A 16 -10.00 -1.71 15.73
N TYR A 17 -11.17 -1.59 16.33
CA TYR A 17 -11.78 -2.59 17.22
C TYR A 17 -12.94 -3.36 16.57
N PHE A 18 -13.09 -3.28 15.25
CA PHE A 18 -14.15 -3.96 14.52
C PHE A 18 -14.20 -5.48 14.77
N PRO A 19 -13.07 -6.21 14.87
CA PRO A 19 -13.10 -7.65 15.18
C PRO A 19 -13.78 -7.96 16.52
N GLU A 20 -13.68 -7.03 17.49
CA GLU A 20 -14.27 -7.12 18.82
C GLU A 20 -15.70 -6.56 18.88
N THR A 21 -16.19 -5.92 17.81
CA THR A 21 -17.53 -5.34 17.76
C THR A 21 -18.61 -6.44 17.68
N PRO A 22 -19.62 -6.41 18.58
CA PRO A 22 -20.76 -7.32 18.55
C PRO A 22 -21.48 -7.34 17.19
N ALA A 23 -21.98 -8.49 16.78
CA ALA A 23 -22.55 -8.68 15.44
C ALA A 23 -23.74 -7.75 15.15
N GLU A 24 -24.52 -7.43 16.19
CA GLU A 24 -25.65 -6.50 16.17
C GLU A 24 -25.25 -5.05 15.92
N GLU A 25 -24.02 -4.65 16.28
CA GLU A 25 -23.51 -3.28 16.10
C GLU A 25 -22.79 -3.10 14.75
N ARG A 26 -22.33 -4.20 14.12
CA ARG A 26 -21.60 -4.16 12.83
C ARG A 26 -22.37 -3.46 11.70
N PRO A 27 -23.70 -3.63 11.53
CA PRO A 27 -24.44 -2.91 10.48
C PRO A 27 -24.36 -1.39 10.60
N ALA A 28 -24.41 -0.86 11.82
CA ALA A 28 -24.30 0.58 12.06
C ALA A 28 -22.91 1.11 11.66
N PHE A 29 -21.85 0.38 12.01
CA PHE A 29 -20.50 0.69 11.57
C PHE A 29 -20.35 0.68 10.05
N HIS A 30 -20.88 -0.35 9.37
CA HIS A 30 -20.82 -0.44 7.91
C HIS A 30 -21.55 0.74 7.24
N SER A 31 -22.71 1.14 7.76
CA SER A 31 -23.44 2.31 7.28
C SER A 31 -22.62 3.59 7.47
N ALA A 32 -22.03 3.80 8.65
CA ALA A 32 -21.20 4.98 8.93
C ALA A 32 -19.94 5.03 8.04
N ALA A 33 -19.33 3.88 7.77
CA ALA A 33 -18.18 3.77 6.87
C ALA A 33 -18.55 4.10 5.42
N LYS A 34 -19.72 3.64 4.96
CA LYS A 34 -20.27 3.99 3.64
C LYS A 34 -20.52 5.49 3.54
N ASP A 35 -21.22 6.08 4.50
CA ASP A 35 -21.50 7.52 4.54
C ASP A 35 -20.22 8.36 4.56
N PHE A 36 -19.21 7.90 5.30
CA PHE A 36 -17.90 8.54 5.30
C PHE A 36 -17.25 8.53 3.92
N LEU A 37 -17.22 7.39 3.22
CA LEU A 37 -16.62 7.31 1.89
C LEU A 37 -17.41 8.09 0.83
N ASP A 38 -18.74 8.12 0.93
CA ASP A 38 -19.60 8.86 -0.01
C ASP A 38 -19.38 10.38 0.13
N ARG A 39 -19.14 10.86 1.36
CA ARG A 39 -18.85 12.28 1.64
C ARG A 39 -17.39 12.65 1.45
N ALA A 40 -16.47 11.70 1.63
CA ALA A 40 -15.05 11.95 1.50
C ALA A 40 -14.71 12.36 0.06
N ALA A 41 -14.11 13.54 -0.10
CA ALA A 41 -13.65 13.97 -1.41
C ALA A 41 -12.70 12.91 -2.00
N PRO A 42 -12.80 12.56 -3.30
CA PRO A 42 -11.93 11.55 -3.93
C PRO A 42 -10.43 11.81 -3.74
N LYS A 43 -10.04 13.06 -3.48
CA LYS A 43 -8.68 13.48 -3.15
C LYS A 43 -8.18 12.92 -1.81
N ILE A 44 -9.04 12.79 -0.81
CA ILE A 44 -8.71 12.24 0.52
C ILE A 44 -8.46 10.74 0.42
N VAL A 45 -9.36 10.02 -0.27
CA VAL A 45 -9.23 8.56 -0.48
C VAL A 45 -7.95 8.21 -1.23
N ARG A 46 -7.49 9.07 -2.15
CA ARG A 46 -6.21 8.90 -2.86
C ARG A 46 -4.98 9.06 -1.97
N GLN A 47 -5.11 9.70 -0.80
CA GLN A 47 -4.02 9.85 0.17
C GLN A 47 -3.94 8.68 1.15
N PHE A 48 -4.95 7.83 1.21
CA PHE A 48 -4.92 6.64 2.04
C PHE A 48 -3.81 5.71 1.61
N SER A 49 -3.16 5.08 2.59
CA SER A 49 -2.28 3.97 2.30
C SER A 49 -3.04 2.87 1.54
N PRO A 50 -2.34 2.06 0.73
CA PRO A 50 -2.96 0.94 0.02
C PRO A 50 -3.77 0.02 0.94
N MET A 51 -3.24 -0.30 2.13
CA MET A 51 -3.95 -1.09 3.13
C MET A 51 -5.21 -0.39 3.65
N ALA A 52 -5.13 0.91 3.96
CA ALA A 52 -6.29 1.67 4.43
C ALA A 52 -7.40 1.75 3.38
N ARG A 53 -7.07 1.89 2.08
CA ARG A 53 -8.07 1.83 1.01
C ARG A 53 -8.87 0.53 1.02
N VAL A 54 -8.19 -0.61 1.21
CA VAL A 54 -8.87 -1.92 1.28
C VAL A 54 -9.76 -1.99 2.50
N LYS A 55 -9.26 -1.62 3.69
CA LYS A 55 -10.05 -1.62 4.94
C LYS A 55 -11.33 -0.80 4.82
N TRP A 56 -11.23 0.43 4.34
CA TRP A 56 -12.40 1.30 4.16
C TRP A 56 -13.36 0.77 3.10
N HIS A 57 -12.86 0.19 2.01
CA HIS A 57 -13.72 -0.42 1.01
C HIS A 57 -14.50 -1.62 1.57
N LEU A 58 -13.84 -2.52 2.33
CA LEU A 58 -14.51 -3.66 2.96
C LEU A 58 -15.55 -3.20 3.98
N ALA A 59 -15.21 -2.20 4.81
CA ALA A 59 -16.13 -1.59 5.76
C ALA A 59 -17.35 -0.98 5.06
N ALA A 60 -17.18 -0.17 4.02
CA ALA A 60 -18.31 0.43 3.31
C ALA A 60 -19.15 -0.58 2.51
N SER A 61 -18.57 -1.74 2.15
CA SER A 61 -19.24 -2.78 1.36
C SER A 61 -19.90 -3.87 2.21
N GLY A 62 -19.91 -3.74 3.54
CA GLY A 62 -20.50 -4.74 4.44
C GLY A 62 -19.71 -6.05 4.54
N ARG A 63 -18.45 -6.08 4.10
CA ARG A 63 -17.60 -7.28 4.04
C ARG A 63 -16.88 -7.49 5.38
N GLY A 64 -17.65 -7.68 6.45
CA GLY A 64 -17.17 -7.71 7.83
C GLY A 64 -16.16 -8.83 8.11
N GLU A 65 -16.42 -10.06 7.65
CA GLU A 65 -15.53 -11.19 7.92
C GLU A 65 -14.13 -10.99 7.32
N GLU A 66 -14.07 -10.50 6.07
CA GLU A 66 -12.79 -10.18 5.42
C GLU A 66 -12.10 -8.98 6.07
N LEU A 67 -12.87 -7.99 6.55
CA LEU A 67 -12.33 -6.86 7.31
C LEU A 67 -11.71 -7.32 8.63
N ALA A 68 -12.39 -8.19 9.37
CA ALA A 68 -11.90 -8.76 10.62
C ALA A 68 -10.62 -9.57 10.39
N GLY A 69 -10.61 -10.44 9.37
CA GLY A 69 -9.42 -11.19 8.97
C GLY A 69 -8.24 -10.30 8.60
N LEU A 70 -8.50 -9.22 7.85
CA LEU A 70 -7.47 -8.25 7.47
C LEU A 70 -6.90 -7.50 8.68
N LEU A 71 -7.75 -7.08 9.62
CA LEU A 71 -7.32 -6.38 10.83
C LEU A 71 -6.50 -7.31 11.74
N HIS A 72 -6.88 -8.58 11.85
CA HIS A 72 -6.08 -9.57 12.57
C HIS A 72 -4.71 -9.76 11.92
N TYR A 73 -4.68 -10.00 10.61
CA TYR A 73 -3.44 -10.13 9.85
C TYR A 73 -2.52 -8.91 9.98
N GLU A 74 -3.08 -7.68 9.91
CA GLU A 74 -2.31 -6.44 10.06
C GLU A 74 -1.71 -6.27 11.46
N ARG A 75 -2.41 -6.72 12.51
CA ARG A 75 -1.90 -6.70 13.89
C ARG A 75 -0.70 -7.65 14.05
N GLU A 76 -0.79 -8.84 13.46
CA GLU A 76 0.29 -9.83 13.49
C GLU A 76 1.45 -9.48 12.57
N ASN A 77 1.17 -8.80 11.46
CA ASN A 77 2.14 -8.47 10.41
C ASN A 77 2.08 -6.97 10.04
N PRO A 78 2.56 -6.07 10.94
CA PRO A 78 2.47 -4.64 10.72
C PRO A 78 3.11 -4.20 9.40
N GLY A 79 2.32 -3.58 8.52
CA GLY A 79 2.79 -3.07 7.23
C GLY A 79 3.06 -4.13 6.15
N ALA A 80 2.77 -5.41 6.42
CA ALA A 80 2.97 -6.49 5.47
C ALA A 80 1.82 -6.57 4.47
N PHE A 81 2.16 -6.67 3.19
CA PHE A 81 1.28 -7.06 2.09
C PHE A 81 2.15 -7.52 0.94
N SER A 82 1.57 -8.16 -0.07
CA SER A 82 2.31 -8.49 -1.30
C SER A 82 1.91 -7.56 -2.44
N VAL A 83 2.88 -7.20 -3.28
CA VAL A 83 2.65 -6.46 -4.52
C VAL A 83 2.76 -7.41 -5.70
N LYS A 84 1.74 -7.46 -6.56
CA LYS A 84 1.74 -8.26 -7.78
C LYS A 84 1.61 -7.43 -9.04
N GLY A 85 2.38 -7.79 -10.06
CA GLY A 85 2.34 -7.20 -11.40
C GLY A 85 3.30 -6.03 -11.58
N LEU A 86 3.82 -5.86 -12.79
CA LEU A 86 4.79 -4.79 -13.13
C LEU A 86 4.14 -3.50 -13.65
N ARG A 87 3.18 -3.60 -14.59
CA ARG A 87 2.55 -2.42 -15.22
C ARG A 87 1.31 -1.90 -14.48
N ARG A 88 0.57 -2.81 -13.86
CA ARG A 88 -0.62 -2.52 -13.05
C ARG A 88 -0.46 -3.23 -11.72
N ALA A 89 0.55 -2.77 -10.97
CA ALA A 89 0.84 -3.31 -9.66
C ALA A 89 -0.40 -3.22 -8.78
N ARG A 90 -0.71 -4.30 -8.07
CA ARG A 90 -1.88 -4.39 -7.18
C ARG A 90 -1.52 -5.08 -5.88
N ILE A 91 -2.25 -4.72 -4.84
CA ILE A 91 -2.11 -5.32 -3.51
C ILE A 91 -2.70 -6.73 -3.52
N GLU A 92 -2.00 -7.66 -2.88
CA GLU A 92 -2.48 -8.99 -2.52
C GLU A 92 -2.42 -9.14 -1.01
N LEU A 93 -3.54 -9.60 -0.45
CA LEU A 93 -3.77 -9.77 0.97
C LEU A 93 -4.34 -11.17 1.22
N PRO A 94 -3.89 -11.88 2.26
CA PRO A 94 -4.47 -13.17 2.63
C PRO A 94 -5.99 -13.07 2.85
N GLY A 95 -6.74 -14.05 2.37
CA GLY A 95 -8.19 -14.12 2.56
C GLY A 95 -9.02 -13.12 1.75
N ILE A 96 -8.40 -12.28 0.90
CA ILE A 96 -9.11 -11.32 0.05
C ILE A 96 -8.75 -11.57 -1.42
N GLU A 97 -9.76 -11.99 -2.18
CA GLU A 97 -9.62 -12.16 -3.62
C GLU A 97 -9.42 -10.81 -4.32
N SER A 98 -8.25 -10.59 -4.93
CA SER A 98 -7.90 -9.31 -5.56
C SER A 98 -8.90 -8.88 -6.66
N SER A 99 -9.50 -9.85 -7.37
CA SER A 99 -10.53 -9.60 -8.38
C SER A 99 -11.81 -9.00 -7.80
N SER A 100 -12.14 -9.31 -6.54
CA SER A 100 -13.33 -8.81 -5.84
C SER A 100 -13.26 -7.32 -5.48
N LEU A 101 -12.05 -6.73 -5.48
CA LEU A 101 -11.83 -5.32 -5.16
C LEU A 101 -11.85 -4.46 -6.43
N PRO A 102 -12.43 -3.26 -6.42
CA PRO A 102 -12.30 -2.32 -7.53
C PRO A 102 -10.83 -1.98 -7.84
N SER A 103 -10.53 -1.65 -9.10
CA SER A 103 -9.17 -1.27 -9.50
C SER A 103 -8.65 -0.04 -8.77
N SER A 104 -9.52 0.90 -8.43
CA SER A 104 -9.19 2.11 -7.64
C SER A 104 -8.76 1.80 -6.21
N VAL A 105 -9.20 0.66 -5.67
CA VAL A 105 -8.86 0.20 -4.32
C VAL A 105 -7.58 -0.62 -4.34
N ARG A 106 -7.52 -1.64 -5.22
CA ARG A 106 -6.42 -2.62 -5.22
C ARG A 106 -5.16 -2.16 -5.94
N ASN A 107 -5.24 -1.25 -6.91
CA ASN A 107 -4.06 -0.86 -7.68
C ASN A 107 -3.21 0.15 -6.91
N PHE A 108 -1.89 0.04 -7.08
CA PHE A 108 -0.94 1.03 -6.61
C PHE A 108 -0.80 2.17 -7.61
N ASN A 109 -0.56 3.38 -7.10
CA ASN A 109 0.00 4.47 -7.89
C ASN A 109 1.54 4.45 -7.83
N ARG A 110 2.19 5.25 -8.69
CA ARG A 110 3.66 5.27 -8.78
C ARG A 110 4.34 5.72 -7.48
N SER A 111 3.74 6.65 -6.74
CA SER A 111 4.29 7.13 -5.47
C SER A 111 4.22 6.10 -4.34
N GLU A 112 3.37 5.08 -4.45
CA GLU A 112 3.22 4.01 -3.47
C GLU A 112 4.20 2.85 -3.65
N LEU A 113 5.00 2.88 -4.72
CA LEU A 113 6.05 1.89 -4.99
C LEU A 113 7.42 2.57 -4.99
N PRO A 114 7.84 3.19 -3.88
CA PRO A 114 9.12 3.86 -3.81
C PRO A 114 10.26 2.85 -3.90
N VAL A 115 11.20 3.10 -4.80
CA VAL A 115 12.47 2.37 -4.83
C VAL A 115 13.32 2.86 -3.66
N ARG A 116 13.61 1.96 -2.73
CA ARG A 116 14.58 2.14 -1.64
C ARG A 116 15.92 1.62 -2.13
N GLY A 117 16.97 2.41 -2.05
CA GLY A 117 18.30 1.99 -2.43
C GLY A 117 19.36 2.50 -1.48
N LYS A 118 20.46 1.76 -1.39
CA LYS A 118 21.65 2.15 -0.62
C LYS A 118 22.90 1.77 -1.39
N LEU A 119 23.80 2.74 -1.53
CA LEU A 119 25.17 2.53 -1.97
C LEU A 119 25.96 1.96 -0.79
N LEU A 120 26.70 0.89 -1.03
CA LEU A 120 27.57 0.24 -0.05
C LEU A 120 29.04 0.50 -0.35
N ASP A 121 29.41 0.54 -1.64
CA ASP A 121 30.79 0.74 -2.07
C ASP A 121 30.85 1.41 -3.44
N LEU A 122 31.90 2.19 -3.67
CA LEU A 122 32.16 2.90 -4.91
C LEU A 122 33.65 3.06 -5.11
N VAL A 123 34.22 2.28 -6.03
CA VAL A 123 35.67 2.26 -6.27
C VAL A 123 35.98 2.31 -7.76
N TRP A 124 37.12 2.92 -8.10
CA TRP A 124 37.66 2.89 -9.46
C TRP A 124 38.71 1.76 -9.53
N GLU A 125 38.46 0.76 -10.36
CA GLU A 125 39.31 -0.42 -10.53
C GLU A 125 39.44 -0.73 -12.02
N ASP A 126 40.66 -0.87 -12.52
CA ASP A 126 40.97 -1.24 -13.91
C ASP A 126 40.22 -0.41 -14.97
N GLY A 127 40.15 0.91 -14.76
CA GLY A 127 39.46 1.81 -15.68
C GLY A 127 37.92 1.75 -15.62
N LYS A 128 37.36 1.09 -14.60
CA LYS A 128 35.91 0.95 -14.40
C LYS A 128 35.49 1.49 -13.04
N LEU A 129 34.30 2.08 -13.00
CA LEU A 129 33.63 2.41 -11.75
C LEU A 129 32.84 1.20 -11.25
N VAL A 130 33.30 0.57 -10.19
CA VAL A 130 32.63 -0.56 -9.53
C VAL A 130 31.68 -0.02 -8.46
N VAL A 131 30.40 -0.33 -8.59
CA VAL A 131 29.34 0.12 -7.68
C VAL A 131 28.76 -1.10 -6.96
N LYS A 132 28.82 -1.13 -5.62
CA LYS A 132 28.13 -2.14 -4.82
C LYS A 132 27.00 -1.49 -4.04
N GLY A 133 25.85 -2.13 -4.02
CA GLY A 133 24.67 -1.61 -3.36
C GLY A 133 23.47 -2.51 -3.53
N TYR A 134 22.33 -2.04 -3.02
CA TYR A 134 21.04 -2.68 -3.24
C TYR A 134 19.99 -1.65 -3.60
N ALA A 135 18.98 -2.09 -4.34
CA ALA A 135 17.74 -1.36 -4.56
C ALA A 135 16.58 -2.35 -4.54
N TYR A 136 15.50 -1.99 -3.85
CA TYR A 136 14.29 -2.79 -3.75
C TYR A 136 13.07 -1.90 -3.61
N ILE A 137 11.91 -2.44 -3.93
CA ILE A 137 10.62 -1.83 -3.59
C ILE A 137 10.06 -2.66 -2.43
N PRO A 138 9.67 -2.05 -1.29
CA PRO A 138 9.07 -2.78 -0.19
C PRO A 138 7.86 -3.60 -0.67
N ASN A 139 7.67 -4.78 -0.09
CA ASN A 139 6.52 -5.66 -0.36
C ASN A 139 6.39 -6.19 -1.80
N VAL A 140 7.34 -5.87 -2.68
CA VAL A 140 7.47 -6.53 -3.99
C VAL A 140 8.30 -7.80 -3.80
N PRO A 141 7.81 -8.98 -4.19
CA PRO A 141 8.59 -10.21 -4.14
C PRO A 141 9.92 -10.03 -4.85
N SER A 142 11.01 -10.52 -4.23
CA SER A 142 12.32 -10.49 -4.86
C SER A 142 12.23 -11.16 -6.22
N ALA A 143 12.63 -10.45 -7.27
CA ALA A 143 12.62 -11.00 -8.62
C ALA A 143 13.59 -12.19 -8.68
N THR A 144 13.05 -13.40 -8.81
CA THR A 144 13.86 -14.60 -9.04
C THR A 144 14.34 -14.60 -10.50
N GLY A 145 15.65 -14.50 -10.73
CA GLY A 145 16.28 -14.68 -12.05
C GLY A 145 16.21 -13.47 -13.00
N LYS A 146 16.03 -13.73 -14.31
CA LYS A 146 16.16 -12.78 -15.45
C LYS A 146 15.16 -11.60 -15.47
N ARG A 147 14.40 -11.36 -14.41
CA ARG A 147 13.30 -10.36 -14.35
C ARG A 147 13.62 -9.12 -13.52
N SER A 148 14.83 -9.00 -12.96
CA SER A 148 15.27 -7.77 -12.30
C SER A 148 15.96 -6.83 -13.30
N LEU A 149 15.34 -5.71 -13.63
CA LEU A 149 16.00 -4.64 -14.38
C LEU A 149 16.94 -3.88 -13.42
N ARG A 150 18.25 -3.88 -13.72
CA ARG A 150 19.25 -3.08 -13.01
C ARG A 150 19.66 -1.92 -13.91
N VAL A 151 19.33 -0.70 -13.53
CA VAL A 151 19.65 0.51 -14.29
C VAL A 151 20.46 1.44 -13.38
N ALA A 152 21.60 1.89 -13.89
CA ALA A 152 22.37 2.99 -13.32
C ALA A 152 22.30 4.17 -14.29
N VAL A 153 22.03 5.37 -13.78
CA VAL A 153 22.01 6.59 -14.59
C VAL A 153 23.10 7.51 -14.05
N LEU A 154 24.10 7.79 -14.90
CA LEU A 154 25.09 8.82 -14.64
C LEU A 154 24.57 10.14 -15.22
N ARG A 155 24.52 11.18 -14.40
CA ARG A 155 24.10 12.52 -14.84
C ARG A 155 25.11 13.56 -14.41
N ARG A 156 25.33 14.56 -15.26
CA ARG A 156 26.14 15.73 -14.92
C ARG A 156 25.35 16.62 -13.95
N GLN A 157 26.01 17.13 -12.91
CA GLN A 157 25.37 18.09 -12.02
C GLN A 157 24.97 19.34 -12.81
N GLY A 158 23.70 19.77 -12.69
CA GLY A 158 23.16 20.94 -13.40
C GLY A 158 22.52 20.66 -14.76
N SER A 159 22.52 19.43 -15.28
CA SER A 159 21.74 19.09 -16.48
C SER A 159 20.24 19.06 -16.16
N ARG A 160 19.40 19.77 -16.94
CA ARG A 160 17.93 19.69 -16.81
C ARG A 160 17.46 18.24 -17.00
N SER A 161 16.56 17.79 -16.12
CA SER A 161 15.87 16.50 -16.33
C SER A 161 14.87 16.69 -17.46
N ALA A 162 14.94 15.87 -18.50
CA ALA A 162 13.90 15.77 -19.52
C ALA A 162 12.69 15.02 -18.95
#